data_AF-A0A3B8RSL9-F1
#
_entry.id   AF-A0A3B8RSL9-F1
#
_cell.length_a   1.000
_cell.length_b   1.000
_cell.length_c   1.000
_cell.angle_alpha   90.00
_cell.angle_beta   90.00
_cell.angle_gamma   90.00
#
_symmetry.space_group_name_H-M   'P 1'
#
loop_
_entity.id
_entity.type
_entity.pdbx_description
1 polymer ?
#
loop_
_entity_poly.entity_id
_entity_poly.type
_entity_poly.pdbx_seq_one_letter_code
_entity_poly.pdbx_strand_id
1 'polypeptide(L)'
;MGILMKCIYCLEDKRSNLFTRDHVLPESFGSFEKNFTLINTVCGVCNEFFGKGIETYLARDTFEGGTLRYETNVKNLSEFKSMGKKGQLKIKILKGKYKGAYVYTNDSNKDGGVLITPCPQIGFLKSCGDYEYYLLDKIPHKHNLNQSEYNLKDIRSIKVLACDPDDAKKILNEKGFVIENFRDIEIPNDFNDKFLCEVERDVDDTVFRAIAKIGFNYLAYWEGTDFVIQSSFDPIRKYIRCGKKPDIPLRGMQKGPFFSDEKYSSKKRLGHIIAINWESNERSLVARISLFNFMTYIIRLAKDDYGKYKHIKRGHFFNVKGRNILEMGLG
;
A
#
# COMPACT_ATOMS: atom_id res chain seq x y z
N MET A 1 -37.14 9.98 21.37
CA MET A 1 -36.23 8.81 21.25
C MET A 1 -35.50 8.92 19.92
N GLY A 2 -34.18 8.77 19.89
CA GLY A 2 -33.41 8.82 18.63
C GLY A 2 -33.49 7.49 17.88
N ILE A 3 -33.49 7.55 16.54
CA ILE A 3 -33.44 6.36 15.69
C ILE A 3 -32.12 5.63 15.94
N LEU A 4 -32.19 4.34 16.26
CA LEU A 4 -31.03 3.46 16.35
C LEU A 4 -30.75 2.84 14.98
N MET A 5 -29.47 2.74 14.65
CA MET A 5 -28.98 2.18 13.40
C MET A 5 -27.78 1.28 13.68
N LYS A 6 -27.63 0.22 12.90
CA LYS A 6 -26.55 -0.75 13.05
C LYS A 6 -25.36 -0.39 12.16
N CYS A 7 -24.17 -0.28 12.75
CA CYS A 7 -22.96 -0.04 11.97
C CYS A 7 -22.51 -1.31 11.23
N ILE A 8 -22.22 -1.19 9.93
CA ILE A 8 -21.78 -2.33 9.12
C ILE A 8 -20.44 -2.92 9.55
N TYR A 9 -19.62 -2.25 10.37
CA TYR A 9 -18.33 -2.78 10.81
C TYR A 9 -18.35 -3.37 12.21
N CYS A 10 -18.93 -2.63 13.17
CA CYS A 10 -18.96 -3.06 14.56
C CYS A 10 -20.21 -3.85 14.96
N LEU A 11 -21.25 -3.85 14.13
CA LEU A 11 -22.57 -4.44 14.39
C LEU A 11 -23.31 -3.91 15.63
N GLU A 12 -22.77 -2.87 16.28
CA GLU A 12 -23.41 -2.20 17.41
C GLU A 12 -24.53 -1.29 16.89
N ASP A 13 -25.68 -1.35 17.56
CA ASP A 13 -26.78 -0.39 17.39
C ASP A 13 -26.42 0.94 18.08
N LYS A 14 -26.43 2.03 17.31
CA LYS A 14 -26.05 3.37 17.78
C LYS A 14 -27.07 4.41 17.32
N ARG A 15 -27.14 5.53 18.02
CA ARG A 15 -27.96 6.67 17.61
C ARG A 15 -27.49 7.17 16.24
N SER A 16 -28.43 7.50 15.36
CA SER A 16 -28.15 7.94 13.99
C SER A 16 -27.18 9.13 13.89
N ASN A 17 -27.20 10.04 14.87
CA ASN A 17 -26.29 11.20 14.92
C ASN A 17 -24.82 10.84 15.19
N LEU A 18 -24.51 9.59 15.54
CA LEU A 18 -23.14 9.09 15.69
C LEU A 18 -22.59 8.48 14.40
N PHE A 19 -23.37 8.47 13.32
CA PHE A 19 -22.92 8.02 12.01
C PHE A 19 -22.37 9.18 11.20
N THR A 20 -21.40 8.87 10.36
CA THR A 20 -20.70 9.84 9.51
C THR A 20 -20.83 9.41 8.06
N ARG A 21 -20.55 10.34 7.14
CA ARG A 21 -20.34 10.00 5.74
C ARG A 21 -18.99 9.28 5.60
N ASP A 22 -18.99 8.15 4.91
CA ASP A 22 -17.77 7.40 4.59
C ASP A 22 -17.71 7.18 3.07
N HIS A 23 -16.57 7.45 2.46
CA HIS A 23 -16.40 7.29 1.02
C HIS A 23 -16.06 5.84 0.69
N VAL A 24 -16.60 5.35 -0.44
CA VAL A 24 -16.24 4.02 -0.94
C VAL A 24 -14.78 3.98 -1.34
N LEU A 25 -14.37 4.93 -2.19
CA LEU A 25 -12.98 5.17 -2.53
C LEU A 25 -12.50 6.37 -1.69
N PRO A 26 -11.43 6.23 -0.88
CA PRO A 26 -10.92 7.33 -0.07
C PRO A 26 -10.58 8.55 -0.93
N GLU A 27 -10.95 9.74 -0.48
CA GLU A 27 -10.70 10.99 -1.22
C GLU A 27 -9.21 11.28 -1.41
N SER A 28 -8.35 10.62 -0.63
CA SER A 28 -6.91 10.62 -0.88
C SER A 28 -6.60 10.19 -2.33
N PHE A 29 -7.35 9.26 -2.91
CA PHE A 29 -7.21 8.79 -4.28
C PHE A 29 -8.01 9.57 -5.33
N GLY A 30 -8.70 10.65 -4.93
CA GLY A 30 -9.38 11.56 -5.82
C GLY A 30 -10.81 11.85 -5.39
N SER A 31 -11.32 12.99 -5.84
CA SER A 31 -12.72 13.39 -5.68
C SER A 31 -13.39 13.34 -7.04
N PHE A 32 -14.52 12.64 -7.11
CA PHE A 32 -15.28 12.43 -8.34
C PHE A 32 -16.67 13.04 -8.22
N GLU A 33 -17.22 13.45 -9.35
CA GLU A 33 -18.62 13.85 -9.48
C GLU A 33 -19.53 12.71 -9.00
N LYS A 34 -20.44 13.03 -8.07
CA LYS A 34 -21.33 12.05 -7.42
C LYS A 34 -20.56 10.89 -6.77
N ASN A 35 -19.47 11.24 -6.06
CA ASN A 35 -18.66 10.30 -5.29
C ASN A 35 -19.51 9.29 -4.51
N PHE A 36 -19.23 8.00 -4.69
CA PHE A 36 -19.93 6.95 -3.96
C PHE A 36 -19.63 7.06 -2.47
N THR A 37 -20.66 7.40 -1.72
CA THR A 37 -20.57 7.79 -0.31
C THR A 37 -21.66 7.06 0.46
N LEU A 38 -21.26 6.34 1.50
CA LEU A 38 -22.16 5.72 2.45
C LEU A 38 -22.65 6.77 3.43
N ILE A 39 -23.96 6.84 3.63
CA ILE A 39 -24.63 7.78 4.54
C ILE A 39 -25.37 6.96 5.57
N ASN A 40 -25.12 7.23 6.85
CA ASN A 40 -25.74 6.52 7.97
C ASN A 40 -25.49 4.99 7.97
N THR A 41 -24.33 4.57 7.46
CA THR A 41 -23.95 3.14 7.35
C THR A 41 -22.77 2.77 8.27
N VAL A 42 -21.82 3.69 8.42
CA VAL A 42 -20.60 3.52 9.21
C VAL A 42 -20.62 4.49 10.39
N CYS A 43 -20.44 3.98 11.61
CA CYS A 43 -20.36 4.84 12.80
C CYS A 43 -19.04 5.63 12.81
N GLY A 44 -19.06 6.82 13.43
CA GLY A 44 -17.91 7.72 13.47
C GLY A 44 -16.65 7.08 14.06
N VAL A 45 -16.80 6.23 15.08
CA VAL A 45 -15.67 5.50 15.70
C VAL A 45 -14.97 4.57 14.70
N CYS A 46 -15.73 3.83 13.89
CA CYS A 46 -15.14 2.95 12.88
C CYS A 46 -14.52 3.77 11.75
N ASN A 47 -15.23 4.80 11.27
CA ASN A 47 -14.75 5.66 10.19
C ASN A 47 -13.42 6.35 10.57
N GLU A 48 -13.36 6.95 11.77
CA GLU A 48 -12.15 7.60 12.28
C GLU A 48 -10.99 6.61 12.45
N PHE A 49 -11.26 5.41 12.96
CA PHE A 49 -10.26 4.35 13.07
C PHE A 49 -9.65 4.00 11.71
N PHE A 50 -10.46 3.87 10.66
CA PHE A 50 -9.96 3.57 9.32
C PHE A 50 -9.16 4.73 8.73
N GLY A 51 -9.69 5.95 8.82
CA GLY A 51 -9.04 7.16 8.29
C GLY A 51 -7.68 7.43 8.93
N LYS A 52 -7.58 7.30 10.27
CA LYS A 52 -6.32 7.50 11.01
C LYS A 52 -5.38 6.29 10.96
N GLY A 53 -5.90 5.12 10.58
CA GLY A 53 -5.16 3.87 10.49
C GLY A 53 -4.92 3.46 9.04
N ILE A 54 -5.60 2.38 8.63
CA ILE A 54 -5.34 1.64 7.38
C ILE A 54 -5.40 2.51 6.12
N GLU A 55 -6.27 3.53 6.05
CA GLU A 55 -6.36 4.41 4.88
C GLU A 55 -5.20 5.38 4.78
N THR A 56 -4.68 5.86 5.92
CA THR A 56 -3.48 6.71 5.94
C THR A 56 -2.26 5.93 5.46
N TYR A 57 -2.11 4.67 5.89
CA TYR A 57 -1.06 3.79 5.37
C TYR A 57 -1.22 3.54 3.87
N LEU A 58 -2.42 3.20 3.41
CA LEU A 58 -2.69 3.03 1.98
C LEU A 58 -2.33 4.31 1.19
N ALA A 59 -2.67 5.49 1.72
CA ALA A 59 -2.46 6.76 1.02
C ALA A 59 -1.01 7.25 1.01
N ARG A 60 -0.17 6.89 1.99
CA ARG A 60 1.19 7.47 2.15
C ARG A 60 2.31 6.45 2.02
N ASP A 61 2.02 5.18 2.25
CA ASP A 61 3.01 4.12 2.38
C ASP A 61 2.83 2.99 1.38
N THR A 62 2.12 3.23 0.28
CA THR A 62 2.03 2.32 -0.89
C THR A 62 2.54 3.02 -2.14
N PHE A 63 2.79 2.29 -3.22
CA PHE A 63 3.26 2.93 -4.45
C PHE A 63 2.15 3.77 -5.08
N GLU A 64 0.92 3.24 -5.04
CA GLU A 64 -0.28 3.94 -5.49
C GLU A 64 -0.50 5.22 -4.68
N GLY A 65 -0.32 5.14 -3.36
CA GLY A 65 -0.48 6.27 -2.45
C GLY A 65 0.68 7.28 -2.50
N GLY A 66 1.88 6.82 -2.16
CA GLY A 66 3.07 7.66 -2.00
C GLY A 66 3.70 8.13 -3.30
N THR A 67 3.32 7.57 -4.45
CA THR A 67 3.91 7.94 -5.75
C THR A 67 2.83 8.30 -6.77
N LEU A 68 1.95 7.37 -7.13
CA LEU A 68 1.03 7.59 -8.25
C LEU A 68 0.04 8.73 -8.02
N ARG A 69 -0.42 8.99 -6.78
CA ARG A 69 -1.28 10.15 -6.47
C ARG A 69 -0.67 11.48 -6.90
N TYR A 70 0.65 11.61 -6.83
CA TYR A 70 1.37 12.83 -7.17
C TYR A 70 1.74 12.87 -8.65
N GLU A 71 2.23 11.76 -9.21
CA GLU A 71 2.55 11.66 -10.65
C GLU A 71 1.32 11.87 -11.55
N THR A 72 0.13 11.52 -11.05
CA THR A 72 -1.14 11.64 -11.77
C THR A 72 -1.91 12.92 -11.43
N ASN A 73 -1.32 13.81 -10.61
CA ASN A 73 -1.93 15.07 -10.14
C ASN A 73 -3.27 14.90 -9.39
N VAL A 74 -3.52 13.74 -8.78
CA VAL A 74 -4.62 13.59 -7.81
C VAL A 74 -4.35 14.40 -6.55
N LYS A 75 -3.07 14.53 -6.17
CA LYS A 75 -2.60 15.42 -5.11
C LYS A 75 -1.47 16.29 -5.60
N ASN A 76 -1.40 17.50 -5.06
CA ASN A 76 -0.28 18.41 -5.33
C ASN A 76 0.95 17.93 -4.56
N LEU A 77 2.14 18.09 -5.16
CA LEU A 77 3.41 17.77 -4.50
C LEU A 77 3.63 18.59 -3.23
N SER A 78 3.08 19.81 -3.14
CA SER A 78 3.10 20.62 -1.92
C SER A 78 2.30 20.02 -0.75
N GLU A 79 1.37 19.09 -1.03
CA GLU A 79 0.63 18.32 -0.02
C GLU A 79 1.29 16.96 0.28
N PHE A 80 2.51 16.73 -0.22
CA PHE A 80 3.24 15.49 0.01
C PHE A 80 3.47 15.26 1.50
N LYS A 81 3.12 14.06 1.98
CA LYS A 81 3.34 13.62 3.35
C LYS A 81 3.84 12.20 3.36
N SER A 82 5.04 12.00 3.88
CA SER A 82 5.65 10.68 4.04
C SER A 82 5.26 10.02 5.37
N MET A 83 5.44 8.70 5.45
CA MET A 83 5.53 7.97 6.72
C MET A 83 6.95 8.03 7.32
N GLY A 84 7.88 8.68 6.62
CA GLY A 84 9.27 8.86 7.02
C GLY A 84 10.00 7.53 7.16
N LYS A 85 10.93 7.47 8.11
CA LYS A 85 11.75 6.27 8.40
C LYS A 85 10.91 5.03 8.74
N LYS A 86 9.70 5.22 9.28
CA LYS A 86 8.78 4.14 9.68
C LYS A 86 7.98 3.54 8.51
N GLY A 87 8.02 4.18 7.33
CA GLY A 87 7.33 3.69 6.15
C GLY A 87 7.93 2.39 5.62
N GLN A 88 7.07 1.50 5.13
CA GLN A 88 7.42 0.26 4.43
C GLN A 88 7.80 0.51 2.97
N LEU A 89 7.48 1.68 2.40
CA LEU A 89 8.01 2.09 1.10
C LEU A 89 9.53 2.17 1.12
N LYS A 90 10.19 1.29 0.36
CA LYS A 90 11.63 1.41 0.06
C LYS A 90 11.85 1.52 -1.45
N ILE A 91 12.80 2.36 -1.83
CA ILE A 91 13.17 2.62 -3.21
C ILE A 91 14.64 2.25 -3.35
N LYS A 92 15.00 1.43 -4.32
CA LYS A 92 16.37 1.02 -4.60
C LYS A 92 16.95 1.83 -5.75
N ILE A 93 18.14 2.39 -5.57
CA ILE A 93 18.82 3.14 -6.63
C ILE A 93 19.43 2.16 -7.65
N LEU A 94 19.18 2.37 -8.94
CA LEU A 94 19.63 1.47 -10.02
C LEU A 94 20.94 1.88 -10.69
N LYS A 95 21.31 3.16 -10.64
CA LYS A 95 22.48 3.70 -11.34
C LYS A 95 23.20 4.77 -10.52
N GLY A 96 24.47 5.00 -10.85
CA GLY A 96 25.31 6.03 -10.26
C GLY A 96 26.06 5.56 -9.01
N LYS A 97 26.64 6.54 -8.29
CA LYS A 97 27.54 6.34 -7.14
C LYS A 97 26.91 5.54 -5.98
N TYR A 98 25.59 5.58 -5.85
CA TYR A 98 24.83 4.89 -4.79
C TYR A 98 23.98 3.73 -5.33
N LYS A 99 24.32 3.18 -6.50
CA LYS A 99 23.67 1.99 -7.06
C LYS A 99 23.55 0.89 -5.99
N GLY A 100 22.34 0.37 -5.82
CA GLY A 100 21.98 -0.67 -4.86
C GLY A 100 21.46 -0.15 -3.52
N ALA A 101 21.65 1.13 -3.19
CA ALA A 101 21.23 1.69 -1.90
C ALA A 101 19.71 1.90 -1.83
N TYR A 102 19.16 1.73 -0.63
CA TYR A 102 17.75 1.95 -0.31
C TYR A 102 17.49 3.38 0.18
N VAL A 103 16.44 4.00 -0.34
CA VAL A 103 15.99 5.35 0.00
C VAL A 103 14.49 5.34 0.25
N TYR A 104 14.00 6.39 0.89
CA TYR A 104 12.58 6.69 1.02
C TYR A 104 12.33 8.14 0.65
N THR A 105 11.11 8.46 0.25
CA THR A 105 10.69 9.83 -0.05
C THR A 105 10.25 10.54 1.22
N ASN A 106 10.68 11.78 1.41
CA ASN A 106 10.30 12.65 2.53
C ASN A 106 9.78 13.99 2.01
N ASP A 107 9.01 14.70 2.82
CA ASP A 107 8.55 16.05 2.51
C ASP A 107 9.70 17.07 2.59
N SER A 108 9.83 17.92 1.56
CA SER A 108 10.73 19.08 1.59
C SER A 108 10.08 20.21 2.36
N ASN A 109 10.55 20.45 3.59
CA ASN A 109 10.06 21.54 4.44
C ASN A 109 10.25 22.96 3.84
N LYS A 110 11.04 23.12 2.77
CA LYS A 110 11.43 24.44 2.25
C LYS A 110 10.74 24.82 0.93
N ASP A 111 10.48 23.86 0.02
CA ASP A 111 10.07 24.20 -1.35
C ASP A 111 8.87 23.39 -1.89
N GLY A 112 8.14 22.66 -1.03
CA GLY A 112 6.97 21.87 -1.47
C GLY A 112 7.31 20.71 -2.41
N GLY A 113 8.57 20.27 -2.39
CA GLY A 113 9.09 19.14 -3.17
C GLY A 113 9.19 17.84 -2.38
N VAL A 114 9.57 16.76 -3.08
CA VAL A 114 9.87 15.46 -2.48
C VAL A 114 11.38 15.32 -2.35
N LEU A 115 11.87 15.08 -1.12
CA LEU A 115 13.27 14.77 -0.85
C LEU A 115 13.48 13.26 -0.90
N ILE A 116 14.55 12.82 -1.54
CA ILE A 116 15.00 11.44 -1.45
C ILE A 116 15.94 11.34 -0.25
N THR A 117 15.58 10.54 0.74
CA THR A 117 16.36 10.37 1.97
C THR A 117 16.88 8.93 2.07
N PRO A 118 18.18 8.71 2.32
CA PRO A 118 18.71 7.36 2.51
C PRO A 118 18.09 6.66 3.73
N CYS A 119 17.81 5.36 3.58
CA CYS A 119 17.50 4.48 4.71
C CYS A 119 18.79 4.15 5.48
N PRO A 120 18.70 3.90 6.81
CA PRO A 120 19.80 3.29 7.56
C PRO A 120 20.14 1.92 6.97
N GLN A 121 21.39 1.76 6.51
CA GLN A 121 21.81 0.56 5.78
C GLN A 121 23.33 0.40 5.77
N ILE A 122 23.77 -0.82 5.48
CA ILE A 122 25.18 -1.17 5.36
C ILE A 122 25.45 -1.78 3.99
N GLY A 123 26.43 -1.23 3.28
CA GLY A 123 26.90 -1.69 1.98
C GLY A 123 28.15 -2.54 2.10
N PHE A 124 28.15 -3.72 1.48
CA PHE A 124 29.33 -4.57 1.33
C PHE A 124 29.84 -4.52 -0.12
N LEU A 125 31.14 -4.29 -0.29
CA LEU A 125 31.79 -4.27 -1.60
C LEU A 125 31.91 -5.69 -2.16
N LYS A 126 31.31 -5.91 -3.32
CA LYS A 126 31.49 -7.14 -4.10
C LYS A 126 32.84 -7.17 -4.80
N SER A 127 33.31 -8.36 -5.13
CA SER A 127 34.53 -8.59 -5.91
C SER A 127 34.47 -7.93 -7.30
N CYS A 128 33.27 -7.69 -7.86
CA CYS A 128 33.08 -6.98 -9.12
C CYS A 128 33.19 -5.45 -9.03
N GLY A 129 33.36 -4.88 -7.83
CA GLY A 129 33.50 -3.44 -7.60
C GLY A 129 32.21 -2.70 -7.23
N ASP A 130 31.05 -3.34 -7.38
CA ASP A 130 29.75 -2.79 -6.95
C ASP A 130 29.52 -3.02 -5.44
N TYR A 131 28.68 -2.18 -4.82
CA TYR A 131 28.21 -2.41 -3.46
C TYR A 131 26.84 -3.11 -3.46
N GLU A 132 26.67 -4.04 -2.54
CA GLU A 132 25.35 -4.55 -2.17
C GLU A 132 24.97 -4.02 -0.80
N TYR A 133 23.82 -3.35 -0.74
CA TYR A 133 23.32 -2.72 0.47
C TYR A 133 22.26 -3.58 1.14
N TYR A 134 22.27 -3.60 2.47
CA TYR A 134 21.28 -4.26 3.31
C TYR A 134 20.74 -3.26 4.33
N LEU A 135 19.41 -3.23 4.48
CA LEU A 135 18.77 -2.59 5.63
C LEU A 135 19.24 -3.28 6.91
N LEU A 136 19.28 -2.53 8.02
CA LEU A 136 19.87 -3.00 9.29
C LEU A 136 19.29 -4.33 9.79
N ASP A 137 17.99 -4.57 9.61
CA ASP A 137 17.28 -5.79 10.00
C ASP A 137 17.47 -6.96 9.02
N LYS A 138 18.04 -6.70 7.83
CA LYS A 138 18.27 -7.66 6.75
C LYS A 138 19.74 -8.02 6.56
N ILE A 139 20.63 -7.51 7.41
CA ILE A 139 22.05 -7.80 7.31
C ILE A 139 22.28 -9.31 7.56
N PRO A 140 22.91 -10.02 6.61
CA PRO A 140 23.21 -11.43 6.79
C PRO A 140 24.32 -11.62 7.84
N HIS A 141 24.36 -12.79 8.46
CA HIS A 141 25.52 -13.17 9.27
C HIS A 141 26.76 -13.35 8.38
N LYS A 142 27.94 -13.04 8.91
CA LYS A 142 29.21 -13.13 8.16
C LYS A 142 29.45 -14.49 7.51
N HIS A 143 29.06 -15.59 8.16
CA HIS A 143 29.21 -16.94 7.62
C HIS A 143 28.32 -17.21 6.40
N ASN A 144 27.25 -16.43 6.20
CA ASN A 144 26.37 -16.53 5.03
C ASN A 144 26.85 -15.69 3.85
N LEU A 145 27.84 -14.81 4.04
CA LEU A 145 28.47 -14.10 2.94
C LEU A 145 29.61 -14.92 2.37
N ASN A 146 29.54 -15.21 1.07
CA ASN A 146 30.60 -15.93 0.38
C ASN A 146 31.84 -15.02 0.24
N GLN A 147 32.96 -15.44 0.83
CA GLN A 147 34.21 -14.67 0.79
C GLN A 147 34.79 -14.51 -0.64
N SER A 148 34.38 -15.33 -1.61
CA SER A 148 34.77 -15.14 -3.02
C SER A 148 33.94 -14.04 -3.70
N GLU A 149 32.77 -13.70 -3.16
CA GLU A 149 31.86 -12.69 -3.73
C GLU A 149 32.06 -11.30 -3.10
N TYR A 150 32.55 -11.21 -1.87
CA TYR A 150 32.70 -9.94 -1.14
C TYR A 150 34.12 -9.72 -0.64
N ASN A 151 34.62 -8.48 -0.78
CA ASN A 151 35.96 -8.11 -0.35
C ASN A 151 35.98 -7.70 1.13
N LEU A 152 35.76 -8.62 2.07
CA LEU A 152 35.57 -8.31 3.50
C LEU A 152 36.85 -7.94 4.29
N LYS A 153 37.99 -7.73 3.62
CA LYS A 153 39.29 -7.50 4.27
C LYS A 153 39.73 -6.03 4.29
N ASP A 154 39.14 -5.18 3.46
CA ASP A 154 39.47 -3.75 3.34
C ASP A 154 38.49 -2.90 4.16
N ILE A 155 38.97 -1.88 4.87
CA ILE A 155 38.13 -0.86 5.54
C ILE A 155 37.14 -0.19 4.57
N ARG A 156 37.52 -0.05 3.29
CA ARG A 156 36.66 0.52 2.24
C ARG A 156 35.54 -0.42 1.83
N SER A 157 35.59 -1.69 2.22
CA SER A 157 34.60 -2.69 1.81
C SER A 157 33.25 -2.54 2.48
N ILE A 158 33.20 -1.85 3.62
CA ILE A 158 31.98 -1.63 4.38
C ILE A 158 31.67 -0.13 4.35
N LYS A 159 30.48 0.20 3.85
CA LYS A 159 29.91 1.55 3.85
C LYS A 159 28.72 1.61 4.78
N VAL A 160 28.72 2.55 5.70
CA VAL A 160 27.56 2.87 6.53
C VAL A 160 26.84 4.08 5.92
N LEU A 161 25.52 4.02 5.78
CA LEU A 161 24.70 5.16 5.33
C LEU A 161 23.55 5.40 6.29
N ALA A 162 23.35 6.68 6.64
CA ALA A 162 22.20 7.19 7.40
C ALA A 162 21.94 6.44 8.72
N CYS A 163 22.99 5.89 9.33
CA CYS A 163 22.98 5.20 10.60
C CYS A 163 24.12 5.76 11.46
N ASP A 164 23.90 5.78 12.77
CA ASP A 164 24.97 6.11 13.70
C ASP A 164 26.12 5.08 13.61
N PRO A 165 27.39 5.53 13.56
CA PRO A 165 28.55 4.64 13.50
C PRO A 165 28.63 3.59 14.62
N ASP A 166 28.28 3.96 15.86
CA ASP A 166 28.36 3.06 17.01
C ASP A 166 27.25 2.00 16.94
N ASP A 167 26.05 2.39 16.53
CA ASP A 167 24.94 1.46 16.27
C ASP A 167 25.30 0.47 15.15
N ALA A 168 25.86 0.97 14.05
CA ALA A 168 26.30 0.14 12.93
C ALA A 168 27.37 -0.87 13.37
N LYS A 169 28.34 -0.44 14.18
CA LYS A 169 29.39 -1.29 14.75
C LYS A 169 28.80 -2.39 15.62
N LYS A 170 27.84 -2.05 16.49
CA LYS A 170 27.16 -3.02 17.34
C LYS A 170 26.43 -4.09 16.52
N ILE A 171 25.64 -3.68 15.53
CA ILE A 171 24.89 -4.61 14.67
C ILE A 171 25.83 -5.52 13.88
N LEU A 172 26.91 -4.97 13.32
CA LEU A 172 27.89 -5.75 12.56
C LEU A 172 28.62 -6.77 13.45
N ASN A 173 29.00 -6.39 14.68
CA ASN A 173 29.58 -7.32 15.65
C ASN A 173 28.61 -8.46 15.99
N GLU A 174 27.33 -8.16 16.23
CA GLU A 174 26.29 -9.18 16.46
C GLU A 174 26.12 -10.14 15.26
N LYS A 175 26.38 -9.66 14.05
CA LYS A 175 26.37 -10.48 12.81
C LYS A 175 27.69 -11.21 12.54
N GLY A 176 28.68 -11.08 13.42
CA GLY A 176 29.97 -11.78 13.35
C GLY A 176 31.04 -11.06 12.52
N PHE A 177 30.83 -9.79 12.17
CA PHE A 177 31.85 -8.96 11.54
C PHE A 177 32.69 -8.29 12.62
N VAL A 178 33.96 -8.69 12.73
CA VAL A 178 34.93 -7.99 13.58
C VAL A 178 35.45 -6.80 12.79
N ILE A 179 34.99 -5.60 13.15
CA ILE A 179 35.33 -4.37 12.44
C ILE A 179 36.11 -3.46 13.39
N GLU A 180 37.40 -3.31 13.09
CA GLU A 180 38.27 -2.37 13.80
C GLU A 180 38.11 -0.95 13.24
N ASN A 181 37.90 -0.83 11.92
CA ASN A 181 37.63 0.44 11.25
C ASN A 181 36.64 0.24 10.08
N PHE A 182 35.76 1.21 9.80
CA PHE A 182 34.88 1.24 8.62
C PHE A 182 34.79 2.66 8.05
N ARG A 183 34.33 2.78 6.81
CA ARG A 183 34.06 4.09 6.20
C ARG A 183 32.62 4.50 6.48
N ASP A 184 32.45 5.41 7.43
CA ASP A 184 31.21 6.16 7.54
C ASP A 184 31.06 7.09 6.34
N ILE A 185 29.88 7.09 5.74
CA ILE A 185 29.53 8.04 4.68
C ILE A 185 28.56 9.02 5.30
N GLU A 186 29.08 10.20 5.66
CA GLU A 186 28.24 11.37 5.95
C GLU A 186 27.19 11.50 4.86
N ILE A 187 25.92 11.68 5.25
CA ILE A 187 24.80 11.83 4.32
C ILE A 187 25.16 12.93 3.33
N PRO A 188 25.47 12.58 2.08
CA PRO A 188 26.03 13.54 1.16
C PRO A 188 24.98 14.59 0.79
N ASN A 189 25.38 15.86 0.75
CA ASN A 189 24.51 16.94 0.22
C ASN A 189 24.08 16.68 -1.24
N ASP A 190 24.77 15.77 -1.96
CA ASP A 190 24.48 15.32 -3.33
C ASP A 190 23.31 14.31 -3.44
N PHE A 191 22.73 13.83 -2.33
CA PHE A 191 21.53 12.98 -2.36
C PHE A 191 20.26 13.69 -2.88
N ASN A 192 20.36 14.96 -3.25
CA ASN A 192 19.32 15.72 -3.95
C ASN A 192 19.36 15.55 -5.49
N ASP A 193 20.24 14.70 -6.03
CA ASP A 193 20.31 14.40 -7.46
C ASP A 193 19.12 13.56 -7.97
N LYS A 194 18.91 13.56 -9.29
CA LYS A 194 17.94 12.68 -9.96
C LYS A 194 18.49 11.27 -10.06
N PHE A 195 17.90 10.33 -9.32
CA PHE A 195 18.24 8.92 -9.38
C PHE A 195 17.30 8.14 -10.32
N LEU A 196 17.88 7.22 -11.10
CA LEU A 196 17.10 6.13 -11.67
C LEU A 196 16.88 5.08 -10.58
N CYS A 197 15.63 4.74 -10.31
CA CYS A 197 15.26 3.90 -9.18
C CYS A 197 14.33 2.74 -9.58
N GLU A 198 14.37 1.69 -8.78
CA GLU A 198 13.39 0.61 -8.71
C GLU A 198 12.63 0.74 -7.38
N VAL A 199 11.34 0.47 -7.38
CA VAL A 199 10.53 0.55 -6.17
C VAL A 199 10.30 -0.87 -5.64
N GLU A 200 10.80 -1.15 -4.45
CA GLU A 200 10.64 -2.44 -3.78
C GLU A 200 9.55 -2.33 -2.70
N ARG A 201 8.59 -3.25 -2.74
CA ARG A 201 7.39 -3.18 -1.91
C ARG A 201 6.97 -4.53 -1.40
N ASP A 202 6.82 -4.61 -0.09
CA ASP A 202 5.98 -5.62 0.54
C ASP A 202 4.56 -5.06 0.63
N VAL A 203 3.59 -5.85 0.15
CA VAL A 203 2.17 -5.57 0.42
C VAL A 203 1.78 -6.36 1.65
N ASP A 204 1.61 -5.64 2.75
CA ASP A 204 1.26 -6.20 4.04
C ASP A 204 -0.26 -6.29 4.26
N ASP A 205 -0.63 -6.87 5.40
CA ASP A 205 -2.01 -6.96 5.85
C ASP A 205 -2.69 -5.59 6.00
N THR A 206 -1.95 -4.53 6.31
CA THR A 206 -2.51 -3.16 6.45
C THR A 206 -3.06 -2.67 5.12
N VAL A 207 -2.31 -2.87 4.03
CA VAL A 207 -2.74 -2.52 2.67
C VAL A 207 -3.96 -3.37 2.27
N PHE A 208 -3.90 -4.70 2.47
CA PHE A 208 -5.02 -5.58 2.15
C PHE A 208 -6.30 -5.22 2.91
N ARG A 209 -6.20 -4.79 4.18
CA ARG A 209 -7.36 -4.32 4.96
C ARG A 209 -7.98 -3.05 4.39
N ALA A 210 -7.16 -2.09 3.96
CA ALA A 210 -7.65 -0.86 3.36
C ALA A 210 -8.33 -1.14 2.00
N ILE A 211 -7.75 -2.00 1.19
CA ILE A 211 -8.35 -2.44 -0.08
C ILE A 211 -9.64 -3.23 0.16
N ALA A 212 -9.67 -4.10 1.16
CA ALA A 212 -10.87 -4.82 1.55
C ALA A 212 -11.99 -3.87 2.00
N LYS A 213 -11.66 -2.80 2.75
CA LYS A 213 -12.61 -1.73 3.10
C LYS A 213 -13.24 -1.11 1.85
N ILE A 214 -12.44 -0.77 0.83
CA ILE A 214 -12.93 -0.21 -0.43
C ILE A 214 -13.94 -1.16 -1.08
N GLY A 215 -13.59 -2.44 -1.22
CA GLY A 215 -14.48 -3.45 -1.80
C GLY A 215 -15.76 -3.66 -0.98
N PHE A 216 -15.65 -3.70 0.35
CA PHE A 216 -16.79 -3.90 1.25
C PHE A 216 -17.72 -2.68 1.29
N ASN A 217 -17.17 -1.46 1.32
CA ASN A 217 -17.95 -0.22 1.21
C ASN A 217 -18.67 -0.14 -0.16
N TYR A 218 -18.00 -0.54 -1.25
CA TYR A 218 -18.63 -0.57 -2.57
C TYR A 218 -19.80 -1.55 -2.62
N LEU A 219 -19.68 -2.72 -2.00
CA LEU A 219 -20.79 -3.66 -1.85
C LEU A 219 -21.95 -3.04 -1.06
N ALA A 220 -21.65 -2.42 0.08
CA ALA A 220 -22.66 -1.79 0.94
C ALA A 220 -23.38 -0.63 0.23
N TYR A 221 -22.69 0.10 -0.65
CA TYR A 221 -23.28 1.20 -1.42
C TYR A 221 -24.37 0.71 -2.38
N TRP A 222 -24.19 -0.46 -2.99
CA TRP A 222 -25.13 -1.00 -3.99
C TRP A 222 -26.18 -1.93 -3.42
N GLU A 223 -25.81 -2.81 -2.51
CA GLU A 223 -26.72 -3.82 -1.94
C GLU A 223 -27.38 -3.35 -0.64
N GLY A 224 -26.88 -2.26 -0.05
CA GLY A 224 -27.42 -1.66 1.17
C GLY A 224 -26.92 -2.29 2.47
N THR A 225 -27.20 -1.59 3.57
CA THR A 225 -26.79 -1.97 4.93
C THR A 225 -27.29 -3.35 5.33
N ASP A 226 -28.58 -3.64 5.12
CA ASP A 226 -29.21 -4.90 5.56
C ASP A 226 -28.58 -6.14 4.90
N PHE A 227 -28.04 -5.97 3.70
CA PHE A 227 -27.32 -7.03 3.02
C PHE A 227 -25.98 -7.33 3.69
N VAL A 228 -25.16 -6.31 3.93
CA VAL A 228 -23.76 -6.47 4.37
C VAL A 228 -23.61 -6.73 5.88
N ILE A 229 -24.66 -6.54 6.69
CA ILE A 229 -24.65 -6.88 8.12
C ILE A 229 -24.81 -8.39 8.39
N GLN A 230 -25.10 -9.19 7.36
CA GLN A 230 -25.24 -10.63 7.51
C GLN A 230 -23.95 -11.28 8.03
N SER A 231 -24.09 -12.42 8.71
CA SER A 231 -22.98 -13.12 9.37
C SER A 231 -21.93 -13.67 8.40
N SER A 232 -22.30 -13.92 7.14
CA SER A 232 -21.36 -14.32 6.08
C SER A 232 -20.25 -13.30 5.82
N PHE A 233 -20.49 -12.04 6.16
CA PHE A 233 -19.50 -10.96 6.08
C PHE A 233 -18.73 -10.77 7.40
N ASP A 234 -19.03 -11.49 8.48
CA ASP A 234 -18.28 -11.41 9.74
C ASP A 234 -16.77 -11.60 9.56
N PRO A 235 -16.28 -12.58 8.77
CA PRO A 235 -14.85 -12.77 8.58
C PRO A 235 -14.17 -11.53 7.98
N ILE A 236 -14.72 -10.97 6.89
CA ILE A 236 -14.14 -9.79 6.25
C ILE A 236 -14.26 -8.54 7.12
N ARG A 237 -15.37 -8.38 7.86
CA ARG A 237 -15.56 -7.26 8.81
C ARG A 237 -14.53 -7.29 9.93
N LYS A 238 -14.30 -8.45 10.53
CA LYS A 238 -13.28 -8.65 11.58
C LYS A 238 -11.87 -8.45 11.04
N TYR A 239 -11.63 -8.85 9.79
CA TYR A 239 -10.37 -8.60 9.11
C TYR A 239 -10.11 -7.10 8.92
N ILE A 240 -11.04 -6.38 8.31
CA ILE A 240 -10.92 -4.94 8.08
C ILE A 240 -10.75 -4.19 9.40
N ARG A 241 -11.63 -4.44 10.38
CA ARG A 241 -11.64 -3.73 11.68
C ARG A 241 -10.45 -4.08 12.57
N CYS A 242 -10.12 -5.35 12.71
CA CYS A 242 -9.21 -5.81 13.76
C CYS A 242 -7.95 -6.51 13.24
N GLY A 243 -7.82 -6.73 11.93
CA GLY A 243 -6.71 -7.52 11.35
C GLY A 243 -6.81 -9.03 11.65
N LYS A 244 -7.95 -9.51 12.15
CA LYS A 244 -8.15 -10.94 12.38
C LYS A 244 -8.25 -11.63 11.01
N LYS A 245 -7.23 -12.40 10.66
CA LYS A 245 -7.19 -13.14 9.38
C LYS A 245 -8.40 -14.07 9.27
N PRO A 246 -9.12 -14.04 8.14
CA PRO A 246 -10.19 -14.99 7.91
C PRO A 246 -9.59 -16.40 7.75
N ASP A 247 -10.35 -17.42 8.13
CA ASP A 247 -9.96 -18.84 7.95
C ASP A 247 -9.90 -19.27 6.47
N ILE A 248 -10.14 -18.32 5.56
CA ILE A 248 -10.14 -18.47 4.12
C ILE A 248 -9.09 -17.51 3.58
N PRO A 249 -8.22 -17.94 2.64
CA PRO A 249 -7.27 -17.03 2.02
C PRO A 249 -8.01 -15.84 1.40
N LEU A 250 -7.64 -14.64 1.82
CA LEU A 250 -7.88 -13.45 1.01
C LEU A 250 -7.19 -13.70 -0.33
N ARG A 251 -7.87 -13.44 -1.43
CA ARG A 251 -7.23 -13.62 -2.74
C ARG A 251 -6.06 -12.64 -2.85
N GLY A 252 -5.03 -13.07 -3.58
CA GLY A 252 -3.79 -12.34 -3.73
C GLY A 252 -3.89 -11.17 -4.70
N MET A 253 -2.74 -10.82 -5.27
CA MET A 253 -2.60 -9.73 -6.23
C MET A 253 -2.34 -10.28 -7.62
N GLN A 254 -2.87 -9.60 -8.63
CA GLN A 254 -2.58 -9.86 -10.03
C GLN A 254 -1.87 -8.64 -10.64
N LYS A 255 -0.69 -8.89 -11.21
CA LYS A 255 0.01 -7.92 -12.06
C LYS A 255 -0.59 -7.94 -13.47
N GLY A 256 -0.67 -6.77 -14.09
CA GLY A 256 -1.24 -6.59 -15.44
C GLY A 256 -2.51 -5.74 -15.44
N PRO A 257 -2.92 -5.24 -16.62
CA PRO A 257 -4.10 -4.38 -16.73
C PRO A 257 -5.37 -5.15 -16.40
N PHE A 258 -6.36 -4.46 -15.82
CA PHE A 258 -7.66 -5.04 -15.53
C PHE A 258 -8.41 -5.39 -16.81
N PHE A 259 -8.34 -4.52 -17.81
CA PHE A 259 -9.04 -4.71 -19.07
C PHE A 259 -8.23 -5.58 -20.05
N SER A 260 -8.94 -6.49 -20.72
CA SER A 260 -8.32 -7.42 -21.66
C SER A 260 -7.74 -6.73 -22.91
N ASP A 261 -8.35 -5.64 -23.37
CA ASP A 261 -7.88 -4.83 -24.50
C ASP A 261 -6.60 -4.06 -24.18
N GLU A 262 -6.31 -3.83 -22.90
CA GLU A 262 -5.10 -3.16 -22.46
C GLU A 262 -3.90 -4.10 -22.32
N LYS A 263 -4.09 -5.43 -22.41
CA LYS A 263 -2.98 -6.41 -22.30
C LYS A 263 -1.89 -6.23 -23.35
N TYR A 264 -2.27 -5.72 -24.53
CA TYR A 264 -1.37 -5.48 -25.66
C TYR A 264 -1.25 -3.99 -26.02
N SER A 265 -1.89 -3.11 -25.25
CA SER A 265 -1.84 -1.66 -25.47
C SER A 265 -0.72 -1.04 -24.64
N SER A 266 0.02 -0.10 -25.24
CA SER A 266 0.97 0.74 -24.52
C SER A 266 0.29 1.81 -23.66
N LYS A 267 -1.02 2.03 -23.82
CA LYS A 267 -1.81 3.01 -23.07
C LYS A 267 -2.82 2.29 -22.18
N LYS A 268 -2.61 2.38 -20.87
CA LYS A 268 -3.60 2.00 -19.85
C LYS A 268 -4.52 3.19 -19.58
N ARG A 269 -5.81 2.94 -19.37
CA ARG A 269 -6.73 3.98 -18.88
C ARG A 269 -6.33 4.38 -17.47
N LEU A 270 -6.10 5.68 -17.26
CA LEU A 270 -5.75 6.25 -15.97
C LEU A 270 -7.02 6.44 -15.13
N GLY A 271 -7.20 5.58 -14.14
CA GLY A 271 -8.31 5.69 -13.19
C GLY A 271 -8.32 4.53 -12.22
N HIS A 272 -9.26 4.54 -11.29
CA HIS A 272 -9.45 3.43 -10.34
C HIS A 272 -10.56 2.51 -10.83
N ILE A 273 -10.44 1.22 -10.56
CA ILE A 273 -11.42 0.23 -10.92
C ILE A 273 -11.88 -0.44 -9.64
N ILE A 274 -13.20 -0.48 -9.43
CA ILE A 274 -13.81 -1.29 -8.38
C ILE A 274 -14.88 -2.13 -9.04
N ALA A 275 -14.78 -3.45 -8.90
CA ALA A 275 -15.76 -4.38 -9.44
C ALA A 275 -16.06 -5.49 -8.43
N ILE A 276 -17.32 -5.88 -8.35
CA ILE A 276 -17.78 -7.04 -7.60
C ILE A 276 -18.37 -8.04 -8.56
N ASN A 277 -17.98 -9.30 -8.39
CA ASN A 277 -18.58 -10.42 -9.10
C ASN A 277 -18.43 -11.69 -8.26
N TRP A 278 -19.26 -12.67 -8.56
CA TRP A 278 -19.06 -14.04 -8.11
C TRP A 278 -17.80 -14.65 -8.77
N GLU A 279 -17.10 -15.51 -8.04
CA GLU A 279 -16.10 -16.40 -8.64
C GLU A 279 -16.77 -17.35 -9.66
N SER A 280 -15.97 -17.96 -10.56
CA SER A 280 -16.48 -18.87 -11.59
C SER A 280 -17.23 -20.09 -11.02
N ASN A 281 -16.94 -20.47 -9.78
CA ASN A 281 -17.68 -21.52 -9.06
C ASN A 281 -18.96 -21.03 -8.38
N GLU A 282 -19.27 -19.73 -8.48
CA GLU A 282 -20.42 -19.04 -7.86
C GLU A 282 -20.54 -19.19 -6.33
N ARG A 283 -19.44 -19.55 -5.65
CA ARG A 283 -19.44 -19.81 -4.20
C ARG A 283 -18.89 -18.67 -3.37
N SER A 284 -18.28 -17.68 -4.00
CA SER A 284 -17.61 -16.60 -3.29
C SER A 284 -17.83 -15.28 -4.01
N LEU A 285 -18.29 -14.30 -3.24
CA LEU A 285 -18.40 -12.93 -3.71
C LEU A 285 -17.03 -12.26 -3.58
N VAL A 286 -16.54 -11.70 -4.69
CA VAL A 286 -15.19 -11.15 -4.78
C VAL A 286 -15.24 -9.72 -5.27
N ALA A 287 -14.52 -8.85 -4.56
CA ALA A 287 -14.18 -7.52 -5.03
C ALA A 287 -12.83 -7.54 -5.75
N ARG A 288 -12.75 -6.88 -6.89
CA ARG A 288 -11.51 -6.56 -7.59
C ARG A 288 -11.32 -5.05 -7.54
N ILE A 289 -10.19 -4.62 -7.00
CA ILE A 289 -9.86 -3.22 -6.83
C ILE A 289 -8.54 -2.97 -7.54
N SER A 290 -8.48 -1.95 -8.40
CA SER A 290 -7.24 -1.48 -8.99
C SER A 290 -7.13 0.01 -8.86
N LEU A 291 -6.17 0.48 -8.06
CA LEU A 291 -5.88 1.90 -7.94
C LEU A 291 -4.98 2.32 -9.10
N PHE A 292 -5.35 3.41 -9.79
CA PHE A 292 -4.69 3.91 -10.99
C PHE A 292 -4.51 2.89 -12.13
N ASN A 293 -5.29 1.79 -12.12
CA ASN A 293 -5.16 0.67 -13.05
C ASN A 293 -3.71 0.10 -13.08
N PHE A 294 -3.00 0.22 -11.94
CA PHE A 294 -1.61 -0.19 -11.80
C PHE A 294 -1.50 -1.68 -11.52
N MET A 295 -2.16 -2.13 -10.44
CA MET A 295 -2.24 -3.52 -10.01
C MET A 295 -3.65 -3.86 -9.53
N THR A 296 -4.06 -5.13 -9.68
CA THR A 296 -5.39 -5.57 -9.28
C THR A 296 -5.31 -6.41 -8.01
N TYR A 297 -5.94 -5.92 -6.95
CA TYR A 297 -6.18 -6.65 -5.73
C TYR A 297 -7.49 -7.41 -5.84
N ILE A 298 -7.51 -8.64 -5.35
CA ILE A 298 -8.70 -9.49 -5.40
C ILE A 298 -9.06 -9.88 -3.97
N ILE A 299 -10.18 -9.39 -3.46
CA ILE A 299 -10.60 -9.61 -2.07
C ILE A 299 -11.86 -10.46 -2.06
N ARG A 300 -11.83 -11.57 -1.30
CA ARG A 300 -13.02 -12.37 -1.04
C ARG A 300 -13.81 -11.71 0.10
N LEU A 301 -15.06 -11.30 -0.19
CA LEU A 301 -15.90 -10.58 0.76
C LEU A 301 -16.77 -11.53 1.59
N ALA A 302 -17.25 -12.62 0.99
CA ALA A 302 -18.06 -13.65 1.66
C ALA A 302 -17.82 -15.04 1.04
N LYS A 303 -18.14 -16.08 1.82
CA LYS A 303 -18.13 -17.49 1.43
C LYS A 303 -19.55 -18.07 1.50
N ASP A 304 -19.81 -19.03 0.61
CA ASP A 304 -20.85 -20.07 0.58
C ASP A 304 -22.30 -19.63 0.89
N ASP A 305 -23.22 -20.20 0.10
CA ASP A 305 -24.66 -20.26 0.33
C ASP A 305 -25.54 -19.05 -0.02
N TYR A 306 -25.18 -18.34 -1.09
CA TYR A 306 -26.01 -17.28 -1.66
C TYR A 306 -26.43 -17.52 -3.10
N GLY A 307 -26.88 -18.75 -3.40
CA GLY A 307 -27.55 -19.06 -4.68
C GLY A 307 -28.73 -18.11 -5.01
N LYS A 308 -29.22 -17.35 -4.04
CA LYS A 308 -30.27 -16.32 -4.18
C LYS A 308 -29.79 -14.94 -4.68
N TYR A 309 -28.48 -14.66 -4.71
CA TYR A 309 -27.94 -13.33 -5.11
C TYR A 309 -26.96 -13.40 -6.29
N LYS A 310 -27.15 -14.35 -7.20
CA LYS A 310 -26.31 -14.53 -8.41
C LYS A 310 -26.29 -13.30 -9.34
N HIS A 311 -27.22 -12.38 -9.17
CA HIS A 311 -27.29 -11.13 -9.95
C HIS A 311 -26.27 -10.07 -9.51
N ILE A 312 -25.56 -10.25 -8.38
CA ILE A 312 -24.56 -9.29 -7.91
C ILE A 312 -23.32 -9.36 -8.81
N LYS A 313 -23.33 -8.49 -9.82
CA LYS A 313 -22.23 -8.28 -10.76
C LYS A 313 -22.24 -6.81 -11.18
N ARG A 314 -21.30 -6.02 -10.66
CA ARG A 314 -21.22 -4.59 -10.97
C ARG A 314 -19.79 -4.08 -10.89
N GLY A 315 -19.40 -3.19 -11.80
CA GLY A 315 -18.08 -2.59 -11.80
C GLY A 315 -18.11 -1.15 -12.27
N HIS A 316 -17.21 -0.33 -11.75
CA HIS A 316 -17.12 1.08 -12.07
C HIS A 316 -15.66 1.51 -12.26
N PHE A 317 -15.44 2.38 -13.22
CA PHE A 317 -14.19 3.06 -13.50
C PHE A 317 -14.27 4.51 -13.01
N PHE A 318 -13.45 4.85 -12.03
CA PHE A 318 -13.27 6.19 -11.48
C PHE A 318 -12.20 6.91 -12.30
N ASN A 319 -12.64 7.67 -13.29
CA ASN A 319 -11.78 8.36 -14.23
C ASN A 319 -11.08 9.54 -13.56
N VAL A 320 -9.81 9.38 -13.22
CA VAL A 320 -9.02 10.39 -12.49
C VAL A 320 -8.93 11.70 -13.26
N LYS A 321 -8.79 11.65 -14.59
CA LYS A 321 -8.66 12.85 -15.43
C LYS A 321 -9.98 13.59 -15.59
N GLY A 322 -11.05 12.85 -15.88
CA GLY A 322 -12.38 13.43 -16.12
C GLY A 322 -13.17 13.69 -14.83
N ARG A 323 -12.70 13.20 -13.68
CA ARG A 323 -13.40 13.23 -12.38
C ARG A 323 -14.82 12.68 -12.41
N ASN A 324 -15.14 11.79 -13.36
CA ASN A 324 -16.42 11.11 -13.45
C ASN A 324 -16.29 9.62 -13.13
N ILE A 325 -17.42 9.01 -12.78
CA ILE A 325 -17.50 7.56 -12.52
C ILE A 325 -18.31 6.94 -13.65
N LEU A 326 -17.73 5.95 -14.32
CA LEU A 326 -18.34 5.24 -15.45
C LEU A 326 -18.68 3.82 -15.03
N GLU A 327 -19.93 3.41 -15.23
CA GLU A 327 -20.32 2.01 -15.06
C GLU A 327 -19.66 1.15 -16.14
N MET A 328 -19.18 -0.03 -15.74
CA MET A 328 -18.52 -0.98 -16.62
C MET A 328 -19.49 -2.11 -16.95
N GLY A 329 -19.63 -2.41 -18.25
CA GLY A 329 -20.23 -3.66 -18.68
C GLY A 329 -19.35 -4.82 -18.21
N LEU A 330 -19.79 -5.57 -17.21
CA LEU A 330 -19.10 -6.78 -16.79
C LEU A 330 -19.65 -7.95 -17.62
N GLY A 331 -18.89 -8.32 -18.66
CA GLY A 331 -19.11 -9.51 -19.50
C GLY A 331 -19.13 -10.80 -18.69
#